data_AF-A0A529FRI6-F1
#
_entry.id   AF-A0A529FRI6-F1
#
_cell.length_a   1.000
_cell.length_b   1.000
_cell.length_c   1.000
_cell.angle_alpha   90.00
_cell.angle_beta   90.00
_cell.angle_gamma   90.00
#
_symmetry.space_group_name_H-M   'P 1'
#
loop_
_entity.id
_entity.type
_entity.pdbx_description
1 polymer ?
#
loop_
_entity_poly.entity_id
_entity_poly.type
_entity_poly.pdbx_seq_one_letter_code
_entity_poly.pdbx_strand_id
1 'polypeptide(L)' 'ADAVRIAGLKTAEIETVLGYEARSAMIHRDDLVVSGAAN' A
#
# COMPACT_ATOMS: atom_id res chain seq x y z
N ALA A 1 6.25 -1.86 9.93
CA ALA A 1 5.23 -2.27 10.91
C ALA A 1 3.82 -1.97 10.38
N ASP A 2 3.56 -0.75 9.90
CA ASP A 2 2.23 -0.35 9.41
C ASP A 2 1.74 -1.16 8.22
N ALA A 3 2.61 -1.48 7.26
CA ALA A 3 2.26 -2.31 6.11
C ALA A 3 1.64 -3.67 6.52
N VAL A 4 2.12 -4.27 7.61
CA VAL A 4 1.57 -5.53 8.14
C VAL A 4 0.22 -5.30 8.83
N ARG A 5 0.10 -4.20 9.58
CA ARG A 5 -1.12 -3.82 10.32
C ARG A 5 -2.30 -3.54 9.40
N ILE A 6 -2.04 -3.11 8.17
CA ILE A 6 -3.06 -2.68 7.20
C ILE A 6 -3.19 -3.62 6.00
N ALA A 7 -2.41 -4.71 5.98
CA ALA A 7 -2.46 -5.69 4.91
C ALA A 7 -3.86 -6.30 4.82
N GLY A 8 -4.48 -6.22 3.63
CA GLY A 8 -5.81 -6.77 3.36
C GLY A 8 -6.99 -5.89 3.79
N LEU A 9 -6.74 -4.72 4.38
CA LEU A 9 -7.80 -3.76 4.69
C LEU A 9 -8.18 -2.94 3.46
N LYS A 10 -9.41 -2.42 3.43
CA LYS A 10 -9.79 -1.40 2.45
C LYS A 10 -9.11 -0.09 2.81
N THR A 11 -8.81 0.73 1.80
CA THR A 11 -8.17 2.05 2.00
C THR A 11 -8.91 2.92 3.02
N ALA A 12 -10.25 2.89 3.01
CA ALA A 12 -11.08 3.62 3.96
C ALA A 12 -10.93 3.18 5.43
N GLU A 13 -10.41 1.98 5.68
CA GLU A 13 -10.23 1.42 7.02
C GLU A 13 -8.83 1.72 7.58
N ILE A 14 -7.89 2.15 6.74
CA ILE A 14 -6.48 2.36 7.09
C ILE A 14 -6.31 3.53 8.07
N GLU A 15 -7.03 4.63 7.84
CA GLU A 15 -6.93 5.83 8.71
C GLU A 15 -7.30 5.52 10.16
N THR A 16 -8.34 4.70 10.35
CA THR A 16 -8.78 4.26 11.66
C THR A 16 -7.72 3.40 12.36
N VAL A 17 -6.99 2.56 11.62
CA VAL A 17 -5.94 1.69 12.18
C VAL A 17 -4.64 2.44 12.49
N LEU A 18 -4.32 3.46 11.70
CA LEU A 18 -3.06 4.21 11.80
C LEU A 18 -3.19 5.49 12.64
N GLY A 19 -4.38 6.08 12.73
CA GLY A 19 -4.62 7.35 13.41
C GLY A 19 -4.20 8.58 12.59
N TYR A 20 -3.94 8.40 11.29
CA TYR A 20 -3.58 9.46 10.34
C TYR A 20 -4.01 9.09 8.92
N GLU A 21 -4.07 10.09 8.03
CA GLU A 21 -4.51 9.96 6.63
C GLU A 21 -3.70 8.89 5.89
N ALA A 22 -4.41 7.99 5.21
CA ALA A 22 -3.82 6.84 4.54
C ALA A 22 -3.33 7.25 3.16
N ARG A 23 -2.06 6.95 2.84
CA ARG A 23 -1.56 7.14 1.47
C ARG A 23 -2.44 6.39 0.47
N SER A 24 -2.68 7.02 -0.68
CA SER A 24 -3.53 6.50 -1.76
C SER A 24 -3.16 5.10 -2.26
N ALA A 25 -1.90 4.67 -2.08
CA ALA A 25 -1.42 3.33 -2.38
C ALA A 25 -0.28 2.91 -1.43
N MET A 26 -0.12 1.60 -1.19
CA MET A 26 1.04 1.07 -0.45
C MET A 26 2.35 1.25 -1.23
N ILE A 27 2.32 1.00 -2.55
CA ILE A 27 3.38 1.33 -3.52
C ILE A 27 2.65 1.79 -4.79
N HIS A 28 3.01 2.96 -5.32
CA HIS A 28 2.43 3.44 -6.57
C HIS A 28 3.04 2.70 -7.75
N ARG A 29 2.24 2.44 -8.80
CA ARG A 29 2.70 1.71 -9.98
C ARG A 29 3.86 2.41 -10.70
N ASP A 30 3.86 3.74 -10.67
CA ASP A 30 4.89 4.55 -11.34
C ASP A 30 6.23 4.46 -10.60
N ASP A 31 6.20 4.01 -9.34
CA ASP A 31 7.37 3.75 -8.51
C ASP A 31 7.72 2.23 -8.45
N LEU A 32 6.98 1.38 -9.18
CA LEU A 32 7.19 -0.06 -9.20
C LEU A 32 7.99 -0.48 -10.44
N VAL A 33 9.09 -1.21 -10.22
CA VAL A 33 9.87 -1.87 -11.27
C VAL A 33 9.69 -3.39 -11.17
N VAL A 34 9.27 -4.03 -12.25
CA VAL A 34 9.14 -5.49 -12.34
C VAL A 34 10.33 -6.05 -13.11
N SER A 35 11.18 -6.83 -12.44
CA SER A 35 12.31 -7.52 -13.07
C SER A 35 11.86 -8.93 -13.50
N GLY A 36 11.62 -9.15 -14.80
CA GLY A 36 11.24 -10.47 -15.33
C GLY A 36 10.30 -10.48 -16.53
N ALA A 37 9.77 -9.34 -16.96
CA ALA A 37 9.01 -9.24 -18.21
C ALA A 37 9.96 -8.96 -19.40
N ALA A 38 10.82 -9.93 -19.71
CA ALA A 38 11.53 -9.99 -20.98
C ALA A 38 11.40 -11.41 -21.52
N ASN A 39 10.39 -11.61 -22.37
CA ASN A 39 10.39 -12.63 -23.40
C ASN A 39 10.30 -11.91 -24.74
#